data_AF-A0A928XDJ1-F1
#
_entry.id   AF-A0A928XDJ1-F1
#
_cell.length_a   1.000
_cell.length_b   1.000
_cell.length_c   1.000
_cell.angle_alpha   90.00
_cell.angle_beta   90.00
_cell.angle_gamma   90.00
#
_symmetry.space_group_name_H-M   'P 1'
#
loop_
_entity.id
_entity.type
_entity.pdbx_description
1 polymer ?
#
loop_
_entity_poly.entity_id
_entity_poly.type
_entity_poly.pdbx_seq_one_letter_code
_entity_poly.pdbx_strand_id
1 'polypeptide(L)'
;MKLAEDLSLTGSAQAPEKWVVAAELCHTLQYQQMAELLGQVQLTSEQLGNTSLAQMLAMTRSMCLVYSQPQANRVELPWLNAGASPFIFPPEPVAVGPNSAELVIYCLGPFRVYQNGQLVTNWPSLKAQSILKYLSAQRGGPVVRDILMDTLWPEADADAARRNLHQAVYSLRQTLKQSQPCLQPIQFEQDSYLLNPALKVWIDWVEFEKYAQAGQRLEAQGRLAEAMAAFRHAEALYRGDFLEDDLYEDWASLTREHARATYLNLADRLSEHCLRYGEIEAAISLSQRILARDNCHEQAHCRLMRCYSLQGLRSLAVRQYQLCVQTLKAELDMLPSPATQALYQKIIGQEVLNLDTN
;
A
#
# COMPACT_ATOMS: atom_id res chain seq x y z
N MET A 1 39.27 -15.38 10.87
CA MET A 1 39.66 -15.74 12.25
C MET A 1 39.60 -14.57 13.22
N LYS A 2 40.11 -13.37 12.91
CA LYS A 2 39.93 -12.17 13.78
C LYS A 2 38.46 -11.71 13.96
N LEU A 3 37.58 -12.04 13.00
CA LEU A 3 36.13 -11.76 13.05
C LEU A 3 35.33 -12.73 13.96
N ALA A 4 35.90 -13.85 14.38
CA ALA A 4 35.20 -14.82 15.24
C ALA A 4 35.43 -14.55 16.74
N GLU A 5 36.53 -13.88 17.10
CA GLU A 5 36.82 -13.48 18.48
C GLU A 5 36.02 -12.25 18.92
N ASP A 6 35.74 -11.30 18.01
CA ASP A 6 34.91 -10.12 18.33
C ASP A 6 33.42 -10.44 18.55
N LEU A 7 32.99 -11.67 18.25
CA LEU A 7 31.63 -12.18 18.49
C LEU A 7 31.52 -13.02 19.77
N SER A 8 32.60 -13.15 20.57
CA SER A 8 32.56 -13.95 21.81
C SER A 8 31.60 -13.33 22.83
N LEU A 9 30.54 -14.08 23.11
CA LEU A 9 29.38 -13.77 23.94
C LEU A 9 29.74 -13.76 25.44
N THR A 10 30.27 -12.66 25.95
CA THR A 10 30.18 -12.37 27.39
C THR A 10 30.11 -10.87 27.62
N GLY A 11 28.92 -10.36 27.94
CA GLY A 11 28.75 -9.02 28.47
C GLY A 11 27.81 -8.13 27.67
N SER A 12 26.96 -7.42 28.39
CA SER A 12 25.93 -6.50 27.93
C SER A 12 26.45 -5.40 26.98
N ALA A 13 26.30 -5.59 25.67
CA ALA A 13 26.45 -4.53 24.67
C ALA A 13 25.38 -4.65 23.57
N GLN A 14 24.93 -3.49 23.10
CA GLN A 14 23.60 -3.24 22.51
C GLN A 14 23.44 -3.79 21.08
N ALA A 15 22.20 -4.22 20.75
CA ALA A 15 21.77 -4.67 19.42
C ALA A 15 21.96 -3.72 18.20
N PRO A 16 22.17 -2.39 18.29
CA PRO A 16 22.27 -1.51 17.13
C PRO A 16 23.48 -1.75 16.22
N GLU A 17 24.63 -2.13 16.77
CA GLU A 17 25.86 -2.29 15.98
C GLU A 17 25.81 -3.49 15.02
N LYS A 18 24.96 -4.49 15.32
CA LYS A 18 24.79 -5.69 14.48
C LYS A 18 23.96 -5.43 13.22
N TRP A 19 23.08 -4.42 13.23
CA TRP A 19 22.30 -4.01 12.06
C TRP A 19 23.11 -3.17 11.07
N VAL A 20 24.14 -2.47 11.55
CA VAL A 20 25.06 -1.69 10.70
C VAL A 20 25.83 -2.61 9.76
N VAL A 21 26.31 -3.76 10.26
CA VAL A 21 27.02 -4.75 9.45
C VAL A 21 26.12 -5.38 8.37
N ALA A 22 24.85 -5.66 8.70
CA ALA A 22 23.88 -6.16 7.73
C ALA A 22 23.52 -5.12 6.66
N ALA A 23 23.46 -3.83 7.02
CA ALA A 23 23.22 -2.73 6.09
C ALA A 23 24.42 -2.49 5.16
N GLU A 24 25.66 -2.59 5.65
CA GLU A 24 26.88 -2.48 4.84
C GLU A 24 27.06 -3.66 3.86
N LEU A 25 26.66 -4.87 4.26
CA LEU A 25 26.67 -6.05 3.38
C LEU A 25 25.60 -5.99 2.28
N CYS A 26 24.45 -5.36 2.56
CA CYS A 26 23.45 -5.00 1.54
C CYS A 26 24.03 -4.08 0.47
N HIS A 27 24.89 -3.14 0.88
CA HIS A 27 25.49 -2.14 -0.01
C HIS A 27 26.59 -2.70 -0.94
N THR A 28 27.16 -3.86 -0.59
CA THR A 28 28.33 -4.47 -1.27
C THR A 28 28.01 -5.76 -2.03
N LEU A 29 26.72 -6.16 -2.13
CA LEU A 29 26.24 -7.31 -2.91
C LEU A 29 26.86 -8.67 -2.54
N GLN A 30 27.36 -8.82 -1.31
CA GLN A 30 27.95 -10.08 -0.82
C GLN A 30 26.87 -11.04 -0.28
N TYR A 31 25.93 -11.41 -1.15
CA TYR A 31 24.73 -12.19 -0.82
C TYR A 31 25.00 -13.51 -0.08
N GLN A 32 26.12 -14.17 -0.37
CA GLN A 32 26.50 -15.43 0.29
C GLN A 32 26.86 -15.23 1.77
N GLN A 33 27.60 -14.16 2.09
CA GLN A 33 27.96 -13.82 3.48
C GLN A 33 26.74 -13.31 4.26
N MET A 34 25.83 -12.59 3.59
CA MET A 34 24.57 -12.17 4.17
C MET A 34 23.67 -13.37 4.52
N ALA A 35 23.59 -14.37 3.65
CA ALA A 35 22.82 -15.59 3.91
C ALA A 35 23.36 -16.40 5.10
N GLU A 36 24.66 -16.40 5.33
CA GLU A 36 25.27 -17.05 6.49
C GLU A 36 24.90 -16.33 7.80
N LEU A 37 24.99 -15.00 7.83
CA LEU A 37 24.60 -14.19 8.99
C LEU A 37 23.10 -14.33 9.31
N LEU A 38 22.23 -14.26 8.31
CA LEU A 38 20.79 -14.44 8.49
C LEU A 38 20.46 -15.82 9.06
N GLY A 39 21.22 -16.85 8.71
CA GLY A 39 21.06 -18.20 9.27
C GLY A 39 21.41 -18.29 10.76
N GLN A 40 22.44 -17.57 11.20
CA GLN A 40 22.82 -17.52 12.61
C GLN A 40 21.78 -16.77 13.46
N VAL A 41 21.22 -15.67 12.93
CA VAL A 41 20.17 -14.91 13.60
C VAL A 41 18.86 -15.71 13.66
N GLN A 42 18.52 -16.45 12.61
CA GLN A 42 17.35 -17.34 12.58
C GLN A 42 17.41 -18.39 13.70
N LEU A 43 18.54 -19.09 13.86
CA LEU A 43 18.72 -20.09 14.92
C LEU A 43 18.55 -19.49 16.33
N THR A 44 19.06 -18.27 16.54
CA THR A 44 18.93 -17.54 17.81
C THR A 44 17.47 -17.15 18.08
N SER A 45 16.73 -16.76 17.04
CA SER A 45 15.29 -16.44 17.10
C SER A 45 14.43 -17.65 17.47
N GLU A 46 14.76 -18.83 16.91
CA GLU A 46 14.07 -20.09 17.21
C GLU A 46 14.29 -20.51 18.67
N GLN A 47 15.52 -20.35 19.19
CA GLN A 47 15.84 -20.63 20.60
C GLN A 47 15.13 -19.70 21.58
N LEU A 48 14.85 -18.45 21.18
CA LEU A 48 14.10 -17.47 21.97
C LEU A 48 12.57 -17.58 21.80
N GLY A 49 12.08 -18.53 21.00
CA GLY A 49 10.65 -18.79 20.81
C GLY A 49 9.92 -17.79 19.89
N ASN A 50 10.63 -17.01 19.08
CA ASN A 50 10.02 -16.04 18.17
C ASN A 50 9.87 -16.62 16.76
N THR A 51 8.77 -17.35 16.54
CA THR A 51 8.52 -18.13 15.32
C THR A 51 8.32 -17.26 14.07
N SER A 52 7.70 -16.09 14.21
CA SER A 52 7.45 -15.16 13.09
C SER A 52 8.75 -14.53 12.59
N LEU A 53 9.63 -14.10 13.50
CA LEU A 53 10.94 -13.55 13.14
C LEU A 53 11.82 -14.62 12.48
N ALA A 54 11.79 -15.86 13.00
CA ALA A 54 12.52 -16.97 12.41
C ALA A 54 12.07 -17.26 10.97
N GLN A 55 10.75 -17.27 10.70
CA GLN A 55 10.20 -17.47 9.36
C GLN A 55 10.63 -16.35 8.39
N MET A 56 10.59 -15.09 8.82
CA MET A 56 11.07 -13.97 8.00
C MET A 56 12.56 -14.08 7.69
N LEU A 57 13.40 -14.40 8.68
CA LEU A 57 14.84 -14.56 8.49
C LEU A 57 15.16 -15.74 7.56
N ALA A 58 14.40 -16.84 7.64
CA ALA A 58 14.53 -17.99 6.76
C ALA A 58 14.24 -17.64 5.29
N MET A 59 13.19 -16.85 5.06
CA MET A 59 12.78 -16.44 3.72
C MET A 59 13.80 -15.49 3.09
N THR A 60 14.28 -14.51 3.86
CA THR A 60 15.32 -13.57 3.41
C THR A 60 16.64 -14.29 3.12
N ARG A 61 17.04 -15.24 3.98
CA ARG A 61 18.23 -16.08 3.75
C ARG A 61 18.13 -16.87 2.44
N SER A 62 16.96 -17.45 2.17
CA SER A 62 16.72 -18.23 0.95
C SER A 62 16.84 -17.36 -0.30
N MET A 63 16.32 -16.13 -0.26
CA MET A 63 16.50 -15.16 -1.35
C MET A 63 17.98 -14.84 -1.58
N CYS A 64 18.75 -14.53 -0.54
CA CYS A 64 20.17 -14.25 -0.67
C CYS A 64 20.96 -15.41 -1.31
N LEU A 65 20.65 -16.67 -0.97
CA LEU A 65 21.29 -17.84 -1.56
C LEU A 65 20.96 -18.03 -3.05
N VAL A 66 19.74 -17.67 -3.48
CA VAL A 66 19.35 -17.69 -4.90
C VAL A 66 20.16 -16.65 -5.68
N TYR A 67 20.35 -15.45 -5.11
CA TYR A 67 21.10 -14.38 -5.76
C TYR A 67 22.63 -14.57 -5.72
N SER A 68 23.17 -15.47 -4.89
CA SER A 68 24.62 -15.75 -4.83
C SER A 68 25.12 -16.78 -5.85
N GLN A 69 24.24 -17.42 -6.63
CA GLN A 69 24.62 -18.46 -7.60
C GLN A 69 25.09 -17.85 -8.94
N PRO A 70 26.25 -18.24 -9.49
CA PRO A 70 26.84 -17.63 -10.69
C PRO A 70 26.05 -17.89 -11.99
N GLN A 71 25.04 -18.77 -11.97
CA GLN A 71 24.14 -19.07 -13.10
C GLN A 71 22.72 -18.50 -12.94
N ALA A 72 22.46 -17.66 -11.92
CA ALA A 72 21.15 -17.03 -11.72
C ALA A 72 20.69 -16.13 -12.89
N ASN A 73 21.60 -15.75 -13.80
CA ASN A 73 21.27 -15.05 -15.05
C ASN A 73 20.49 -15.91 -16.08
N ARG A 74 20.23 -17.20 -15.81
CA ARG A 74 19.45 -18.11 -16.67
C ARG A 74 18.35 -18.87 -15.93
N VAL A 75 17.92 -18.40 -14.77
CA VAL A 75 16.68 -18.89 -14.17
C VAL A 75 15.54 -18.11 -14.81
N GLU A 76 14.71 -18.77 -15.62
CA GLU A 76 13.41 -18.24 -15.99
C GLU A 76 12.65 -17.94 -14.70
N LEU A 77 12.54 -16.66 -14.37
CA LEU A 77 11.86 -16.17 -13.18
C LEU A 77 10.36 -16.46 -13.37
N PRO A 78 9.76 -17.43 -12.65
CA PRO A 78 8.40 -17.91 -12.95
C PRO A 78 7.34 -16.82 -12.73
N TRP A 79 7.64 -15.83 -11.89
CA TRP A 79 6.81 -14.66 -11.59
C TRP A 79 6.98 -13.49 -12.59
N LEU A 80 7.88 -13.61 -13.59
CA LEU A 80 7.98 -12.65 -14.71
C LEU A 80 7.19 -13.09 -15.95
N ASN A 81 6.78 -14.36 -16.04
CA ASN A 81 5.96 -14.89 -17.13
C ASN A 81 4.48 -15.10 -16.75
N ALA A 82 4.17 -15.17 -15.46
CA ALA A 82 2.82 -14.92 -14.97
C ALA A 82 2.73 -13.44 -14.65
N GLY A 83 1.70 -12.72 -15.14
CA GLY A 83 1.48 -11.29 -14.88
C GLY A 83 1.21 -10.91 -13.42
N ALA A 84 1.85 -11.57 -12.45
CA ALA A 84 1.78 -11.31 -11.03
C ALA A 84 3.09 -10.67 -10.57
N SER A 85 3.09 -9.33 -10.52
CA SER A 85 4.13 -8.55 -9.86
C SER A 85 4.30 -9.05 -8.41
N PRO A 86 5.54 -9.19 -7.88
CA PRO A 86 5.74 -9.50 -6.48
C PRO A 86 5.37 -8.26 -5.68
N PHE A 87 4.08 -8.11 -5.37
CA PHE A 87 3.60 -7.20 -4.36
C PHE A 87 4.28 -7.57 -3.04
N ILE A 88 5.37 -6.86 -2.71
CA ILE A 88 5.78 -6.72 -1.33
C ILE A 88 4.69 -5.86 -0.71
N PHE A 89 3.62 -6.51 -0.24
CA PHE A 89 2.68 -5.88 0.67
C PHE A 89 3.52 -5.37 1.85
N PRO A 90 3.36 -4.10 2.26
CA PRO A 90 4.00 -3.63 3.48
C PRO A 90 3.65 -4.59 4.63
N PRO A 91 4.56 -4.83 5.59
CA PRO A 91 4.29 -5.69 6.75
C PRO A 91 2.97 -5.27 7.41
N GLU A 92 2.21 -6.26 7.90
CA GLU A 92 0.91 -6.03 8.54
C GLU A 92 1.02 -4.90 9.59
N PRO A 93 0.03 -3.99 9.66
CA PRO A 93 0.14 -2.84 10.53
C PRO A 93 0.14 -3.24 12.00
N VAL A 94 1.23 -2.90 12.69
CA VAL A 94 1.11 -2.30 14.01
C VAL A 94 0.29 -1.02 13.82
N ALA A 95 -0.78 -0.82 14.59
CA ALA A 95 -1.75 0.26 14.42
C ALA A 95 -1.09 1.60 14.05
N VAL A 96 -1.25 2.03 12.79
CA VAL A 96 -0.81 3.36 12.32
C VAL A 96 -2.06 4.25 12.26
N GLY A 97 -2.78 4.34 13.37
CA GLY A 97 -3.74 5.40 13.63
C GLY A 97 -3.08 6.40 14.59
N PRO A 98 -3.54 7.65 14.67
CA PRO A 98 -3.07 8.55 15.72
C PRO A 98 -3.34 7.90 17.08
N ASN A 99 -2.36 7.89 17.99
CA ASN A 99 -2.47 7.32 19.34
C ASN A 99 -3.66 7.86 20.17
N SER A 100 -4.33 8.91 19.68
CA SER A 100 -5.48 9.56 20.30
C SER A 100 -6.84 9.14 19.72
N ALA A 101 -6.89 8.37 18.63
CA ALA A 101 -8.14 7.88 18.06
C ALA A 101 -8.66 6.68 18.84
N GLU A 102 -9.95 6.72 19.18
CA GLU A 102 -10.66 5.64 19.88
C GLU A 102 -11.08 4.54 18.89
N LEU A 103 -11.35 4.93 17.64
CA LEU A 103 -11.69 4.03 16.56
C LEU A 103 -10.84 4.36 15.33
N VAL A 104 -10.11 3.37 14.83
CA VAL A 104 -9.25 3.46 13.65
C VAL A 104 -9.80 2.48 12.62
N ILE A 105 -10.28 2.99 11.50
CA ILE A 105 -10.91 2.20 10.44
C ILE A 105 -10.03 2.26 9.21
N TYR A 106 -9.62 1.10 8.73
CA TYR A 106 -8.94 0.91 7.46
C TYR A 106 -9.93 0.41 6.41
N CYS A 107 -10.02 1.14 5.31
CA CYS A 107 -10.85 0.87 4.15
C CYS A 107 -10.02 0.82 2.85
N LEU A 108 -8.77 1.30 2.82
CA LEU A 108 -7.90 1.24 1.65
C LEU A 108 -7.03 -0.02 1.68
N GLY A 109 -7.54 -1.09 1.10
CA GLY A 109 -7.05 -2.45 1.26
C GLY A 109 -8.01 -3.30 2.09
N PRO A 110 -7.51 -4.30 2.84
CA PRO A 110 -8.36 -5.17 3.65
C PRO A 110 -9.08 -4.37 4.73
N PHE A 111 -10.38 -4.60 4.89
CA PHE A 111 -11.17 -3.88 5.89
C PHE A 111 -10.74 -4.27 7.30
N ARG A 112 -10.24 -3.32 8.09
CA ARG A 112 -9.80 -3.54 9.47
C ARG A 112 -10.32 -2.44 10.38
N VAL A 113 -10.70 -2.81 11.59
CA VAL A 113 -11.14 -1.87 12.62
C VAL A 113 -10.33 -2.12 13.86
N TYR A 114 -9.68 -1.09 14.37
CA TYR A 114 -9.03 -1.12 15.68
C TYR A 114 -9.80 -0.21 16.63
N GLN A 115 -10.06 -0.72 17.82
CA GLN A 115 -10.67 0.02 18.91
C GLN A 115 -9.65 0.16 20.03
N ASN A 116 -9.31 1.40 20.40
CA ASN A 116 -8.28 1.69 21.39
C ASN A 116 -6.96 0.91 21.13
N GLY A 117 -6.57 0.80 19.86
CA GLY A 117 -5.37 0.07 19.43
C GLY A 117 -5.51 -1.46 19.32
N GLN A 118 -6.65 -2.05 19.71
CA GLN A 118 -6.90 -3.49 19.59
C GLN A 118 -7.74 -3.82 18.35
N LEU A 119 -7.31 -4.82 17.58
CA LEU A 119 -8.04 -5.26 16.39
C LEU A 119 -9.39 -5.88 16.79
N VAL A 120 -10.47 -5.38 16.18
CA VAL A 120 -11.82 -5.94 16.32
C VAL A 120 -11.96 -7.15 15.40
N THR A 121 -11.78 -8.35 15.96
CA THR A 121 -11.86 -9.62 15.23
C THR A 121 -13.24 -10.26 15.29
N ASN A 122 -13.98 -10.07 16.38
CA ASN A 122 -15.28 -10.71 16.58
C ASN A 122 -16.42 -9.84 16.04
N TRP A 123 -16.90 -10.18 14.84
CA TRP A 123 -18.06 -9.57 14.22
C TRP A 123 -19.25 -10.54 14.30
N PRO A 124 -20.19 -10.37 15.26
CA PRO A 124 -21.33 -11.27 15.41
C PRO A 124 -22.33 -11.16 14.24
N SER A 125 -22.21 -10.14 13.40
CA SER A 125 -23.03 -9.93 12.21
C SER A 125 -22.21 -9.30 11.10
N LEU A 126 -22.16 -9.96 9.94
CA LEU A 126 -21.55 -9.38 8.73
C LEU A 126 -22.28 -8.12 8.28
N LYS A 127 -23.61 -8.07 8.40
CA LYS A 127 -24.39 -6.86 8.07
C LYS A 127 -24.09 -5.70 9.03
N ALA A 128 -23.76 -5.97 10.30
CA ALA A 128 -23.25 -4.93 11.19
C ALA A 128 -21.93 -4.35 10.69
N GLN A 129 -21.03 -5.21 10.19
CA GLN A 129 -19.78 -4.78 9.55
C GLN A 129 -20.06 -3.98 8.26
N SER A 130 -20.99 -4.43 7.41
CA SER A 130 -21.41 -3.72 6.19
C SER A 130 -21.97 -2.33 6.49
N ILE A 131 -22.75 -2.16 7.55
CA ILE A 131 -23.22 -0.83 7.99
C ILE A 131 -22.02 0.07 8.33
N LEU A 132 -21.04 -0.44 9.08
CA LEU A 132 -19.86 0.35 9.40
C LEU A 132 -19.07 0.72 8.14
N LYS A 133 -18.86 -0.22 7.21
CA LYS A 133 -18.21 0.03 5.91
C LYS A 133 -18.94 1.13 5.14
N TYR A 134 -20.27 1.09 5.08
CA TYR A 134 -21.09 2.09 4.40
C TYR A 134 -20.99 3.46 5.08
N LEU A 135 -21.08 3.52 6.41
CA LEU A 135 -20.90 4.76 7.16
C LEU A 135 -19.48 5.33 6.95
N SER A 136 -18.46 4.49 6.90
CA SER A 136 -17.07 4.90 6.60
C SER A 136 -16.91 5.45 5.19
N ALA A 137 -17.59 4.87 4.19
CA ALA A 137 -17.64 5.43 2.83
C ALA A 137 -18.27 6.84 2.82
N GLN A 138 -19.27 7.06 3.67
CA GLN A 138 -19.89 8.37 3.93
C GLN A 138 -19.15 9.22 4.97
N ARG A 139 -17.86 8.92 5.21
CA ARG A 139 -16.96 9.68 6.10
C ARG A 139 -17.44 9.77 7.56
N GLY A 140 -18.24 8.81 7.99
CA GLY A 140 -18.91 8.80 9.30
C GLY A 140 -20.15 9.69 9.41
N GLY A 141 -20.55 10.35 8.32
CA GLY A 141 -21.70 11.25 8.27
C GLY A 141 -23.06 10.53 8.31
N PRO A 142 -24.16 11.31 8.37
CA PRO A 142 -25.51 10.78 8.40
C PRO A 142 -25.91 10.08 7.11
N VAL A 143 -26.47 8.88 7.27
CA VAL A 143 -27.05 8.07 6.19
C VAL A 143 -28.49 7.76 6.53
N VAL A 144 -29.39 8.17 5.64
CA VAL A 144 -30.83 7.92 5.78
C VAL A 144 -31.11 6.43 5.95
N ARG A 145 -31.95 6.08 6.91
CA ARG A 145 -32.30 4.70 7.25
C ARG A 145 -32.75 3.90 6.03
N ASP A 146 -33.63 4.48 5.22
CA ASP A 146 -34.23 3.78 4.09
C ASP A 146 -33.17 3.48 3.01
N ILE A 147 -32.15 4.33 2.84
CA ILE A 147 -30.99 4.04 1.97
C ILE A 147 -30.23 2.80 2.48
N LEU A 148 -29.99 2.69 3.78
CA LEU A 148 -29.33 1.51 4.36
C LEU A 148 -30.19 0.25 4.21
N MET A 149 -31.52 0.38 4.30
CA MET A 149 -32.45 -0.73 4.09
C MET A 149 -32.36 -1.25 2.65
N ASP A 150 -32.51 -0.35 1.68
CA ASP A 150 -32.51 -0.69 0.26
C ASP A 150 -31.16 -1.23 -0.20
N THR A 151 -30.07 -0.66 0.32
CA THR A 151 -28.70 -1.09 -0.05
C THR A 151 -28.36 -2.47 0.53
N LEU A 152 -28.68 -2.71 1.82
CA LEU A 152 -28.20 -3.90 2.52
C LEU A 152 -29.18 -5.08 2.49
N TRP A 153 -30.47 -4.83 2.25
CA TRP A 153 -31.52 -5.85 2.13
C TRP A 153 -32.47 -5.55 0.97
N PRO A 154 -31.98 -5.49 -0.29
CA PRO A 154 -32.80 -5.12 -1.44
C PRO A 154 -34.00 -6.05 -1.67
N GLU A 155 -33.88 -7.32 -1.26
CA GLU A 155 -34.92 -8.34 -1.47
C GLU A 155 -35.97 -8.41 -0.34
N ALA A 156 -35.77 -7.66 0.75
CA ALA A 156 -36.67 -7.70 1.90
C ALA A 156 -37.78 -6.66 1.77
N ASP A 157 -38.99 -6.99 2.24
CA ASP A 157 -40.04 -5.99 2.42
C ASP A 157 -39.63 -4.93 3.47
N ALA A 158 -40.30 -3.78 3.45
CA ALA A 158 -39.94 -2.64 4.29
C ALA A 158 -39.92 -2.95 5.80
N ASP A 159 -40.84 -3.80 6.29
CA ASP A 159 -40.91 -4.13 7.70
C ASP A 159 -39.82 -5.13 8.10
N ALA A 160 -39.50 -6.10 7.24
CA ALA A 160 -38.39 -7.02 7.40
C ALA A 160 -37.05 -6.29 7.35
N ALA A 161 -36.82 -5.43 6.36
CA ALA A 161 -35.61 -4.64 6.23
C ALA A 161 -35.41 -3.70 7.44
N ARG A 162 -36.47 -3.07 7.94
CA ARG A 162 -36.41 -2.25 9.17
C ARG A 162 -35.99 -3.08 10.38
N ARG A 163 -36.61 -4.25 10.61
CA ARG A 163 -36.23 -5.14 11.72
C ARG A 163 -34.77 -5.59 11.61
N ASN A 164 -34.35 -5.99 10.41
CA ASN A 164 -32.97 -6.43 10.14
C ASN A 164 -31.96 -5.32 10.40
N LEU A 165 -32.25 -4.09 9.94
CA LEU A 165 -31.42 -2.92 10.18
C LEU A 165 -31.29 -2.61 11.68
N HIS A 166 -32.39 -2.63 12.43
CA HIS A 166 -32.35 -2.43 13.88
C HIS A 166 -31.47 -3.48 14.58
N GLN A 167 -31.57 -4.75 14.19
CA GLN A 167 -30.76 -5.83 14.78
C GLN A 167 -29.27 -5.72 14.41
N ALA A 168 -28.96 -5.35 13.17
CA ALA A 168 -27.60 -5.14 12.70
C ALA A 168 -26.96 -3.91 13.39
N VAL A 169 -27.68 -2.79 13.51
CA VAL A 169 -27.21 -1.61 14.26
C VAL A 169 -27.02 -1.93 15.74
N TYR A 170 -27.92 -2.71 16.36
CA TYR A 170 -27.74 -3.14 17.74
C TYR A 170 -26.46 -3.96 17.91
N SER A 171 -26.21 -4.90 17.00
CA SER A 171 -24.99 -5.73 17.01
C SER A 171 -23.72 -4.90 16.80
N LEU A 172 -23.77 -3.92 15.89
CA LEU A 172 -22.69 -2.95 15.68
C LEU A 172 -22.42 -2.12 16.95
N ARG A 173 -23.48 -1.62 17.59
CA ARG A 173 -23.37 -0.89 18.86
C ARG A 173 -22.73 -1.73 19.95
N GLN A 174 -23.09 -3.01 20.10
CA GLN A 174 -22.46 -3.88 21.11
C GLN A 174 -20.99 -4.15 20.80
N THR A 175 -20.66 -4.37 19.52
CA THR A 175 -19.28 -4.58 19.06
C THR A 175 -18.41 -3.38 19.40
N LEU A 176 -18.91 -2.17 19.16
CA LEU A 176 -18.18 -0.92 19.39
C LEU A 176 -18.38 -0.32 20.79
N LYS A 177 -19.19 -0.91 21.68
CA LYS A 177 -19.46 -0.36 23.02
C LYS A 177 -18.23 -0.36 23.94
N GLN A 178 -17.22 -1.18 23.62
CA GLN A 178 -16.07 -1.42 24.48
C GLN A 178 -15.12 -0.21 24.63
N SER A 179 -15.26 0.84 23.80
CA SER A 179 -14.39 2.04 23.88
C SER A 179 -14.77 2.98 25.02
N GLN A 180 -16.08 3.17 25.27
CA GLN A 180 -16.61 4.01 26.34
C GLN A 180 -18.04 3.53 26.69
N PRO A 181 -18.27 2.91 27.86
CA PRO A 181 -19.57 2.31 28.20
C PRO A 181 -20.76 3.28 28.15
N CYS A 182 -20.49 4.57 28.34
CA CYS A 182 -21.47 5.65 28.40
C CYS A 182 -21.73 6.33 27.04
N LEU A 183 -20.92 6.05 26.02
CA LEU A 183 -21.04 6.71 24.71
C LEU A 183 -21.56 5.71 23.67
N GLN A 184 -22.70 6.05 23.06
CA GLN A 184 -23.28 5.21 22.01
C GLN A 184 -22.54 5.43 20.69
N PRO A 185 -21.90 4.41 20.09
CA PRO A 185 -20.99 4.62 18.95
C PRO A 185 -21.71 4.95 17.64
N ILE A 186 -22.96 4.51 17.50
CA ILE A 186 -23.82 4.78 16.34
C ILE A 186 -25.05 5.55 16.81
N GLN A 187 -25.19 6.79 16.38
CA GLN A 187 -26.35 7.64 16.68
C GLN A 187 -27.45 7.46 15.64
N PHE A 188 -28.68 7.83 16.02
CA PHE A 188 -29.82 7.89 15.11
C PHE A 188 -30.51 9.24 15.29
N GLU A 189 -30.43 10.09 14.27
CA GLU A 189 -30.90 11.47 14.29
C GLU A 189 -31.49 11.80 12.92
N GLN A 190 -32.63 12.50 12.87
CA GLN A 190 -33.28 12.92 11.62
C GLN A 190 -33.43 11.76 10.60
N ASP A 191 -33.98 10.64 11.06
CA ASP A 191 -34.14 9.40 10.28
C ASP A 191 -32.85 8.83 9.66
N SER A 192 -31.69 9.20 10.21
CA SER A 192 -30.38 8.81 9.69
C SER A 192 -29.51 8.18 10.76
N TYR A 193 -28.69 7.20 10.37
CA TYR A 193 -27.63 6.64 11.20
C TYR A 193 -26.29 7.30 10.87
N LEU A 194 -25.49 7.57 11.90
CA LEU A 194 -24.14 8.14 11.77
C LEU A 194 -23.20 7.57 12.81
N LEU A 195 -21.89 7.67 12.53
CA LEU A 195 -20.89 7.52 13.59
C LEU A 195 -21.03 8.69 14.54
N ASN A 196 -21.04 8.41 15.84
CA ASN A 196 -21.19 9.45 16.85
C ASN A 196 -20.04 10.47 16.74
N PRO A 197 -20.32 11.77 16.46
CA PRO A 197 -19.28 12.78 16.28
C PRO A 197 -18.44 13.04 17.54
N ALA A 198 -18.92 12.64 18.72
CA ALA A 198 -18.15 12.70 19.97
C ALA A 198 -17.04 11.65 20.05
N LEU A 199 -17.09 10.59 19.21
CA LEU A 199 -16.01 9.62 19.09
C LEU A 199 -14.86 10.21 18.28
N LYS A 200 -13.63 9.97 18.75
CA LYS A 200 -12.43 10.24 17.95
C LYS A 200 -12.22 9.12 16.95
N VAL A 201 -12.87 9.26 15.79
CA VAL A 201 -12.76 8.31 14.68
C VAL A 201 -11.70 8.77 13.69
N TRP A 202 -10.84 7.84 13.30
CA TRP A 202 -9.90 8.00 12.20
C TRP A 202 -10.25 6.99 11.10
N ILE A 203 -10.32 7.44 9.85
CA ILE A 203 -10.63 6.60 8.68
C ILE A 203 -9.55 6.87 7.63
N ASP A 204 -8.80 5.84 7.23
CA ASP A 204 -7.68 5.98 6.29
C ASP A 204 -8.11 6.61 4.96
N TRP A 205 -9.28 6.25 4.44
CA TRP A 205 -9.85 6.79 3.21
C TRP A 205 -10.10 8.29 3.29
N VAL A 206 -10.60 8.78 4.43
CA VAL A 206 -10.86 10.20 4.66
C VAL A 206 -9.55 10.98 4.75
N GLU A 207 -8.56 10.44 5.47
CA GLU A 207 -7.26 11.08 5.59
C GLU A 207 -6.45 11.03 4.29
N PHE A 208 -6.54 9.93 3.54
CA PHE A 208 -5.97 9.79 2.20
C PHE A 208 -6.43 10.94 1.30
N GLU A 209 -7.74 11.14 1.21
CA GLU A 209 -8.31 12.17 0.34
C GLU A 209 -7.90 13.58 0.80
N LYS A 210 -7.90 13.82 2.11
CA LYS A 210 -7.46 15.08 2.72
C LYS A 210 -6.00 15.39 2.38
N TYR A 211 -5.09 14.42 2.50
CA TYR A 211 -3.67 14.60 2.16
C TYR A 211 -3.46 14.76 0.64
N ALA A 212 -4.19 14.01 -0.19
CA ALA A 212 -4.15 14.16 -1.64
C ALA A 212 -4.57 15.58 -2.08
N GLN A 213 -5.70 16.08 -1.57
CA GLN A 213 -6.17 17.45 -1.83
C GLN A 213 -5.22 18.52 -1.29
N ALA A 214 -4.63 18.30 -0.10
CA ALA A 214 -3.63 19.21 0.46
C ALA A 214 -2.39 19.29 -0.43
N GLY A 215 -1.87 18.15 -0.91
CA GLY A 215 -0.74 18.11 -1.83
C GLY A 215 -1.03 18.85 -3.13
N GLN A 216 -2.19 18.61 -3.75
CA GLN A 216 -2.59 19.31 -4.98
C GLN A 216 -2.63 20.83 -4.80
N ARG A 217 -3.21 21.30 -3.69
CA ARG A 217 -3.28 22.73 -3.35
C ARG A 217 -1.89 23.34 -3.13
N LEU A 218 -1.03 22.66 -2.38
CA LEU A 218 0.33 23.13 -2.10
C LEU A 218 1.17 23.21 -3.37
N GLU A 219 1.02 22.24 -4.27
CA GLU A 219 1.72 22.24 -5.55
C GLU A 219 1.26 23.38 -6.46
N ALA A 220 -0.05 23.64 -6.52
CA ALA A 220 -0.59 24.80 -7.26
C ALA A 220 -0.08 26.14 -6.70
N GLN A 221 0.33 26.19 -5.44
CA GLN A 221 0.96 27.34 -4.80
C GLN A 221 2.49 27.39 -4.98
N GLY A 222 3.09 26.44 -5.71
CA GLY A 222 4.53 26.33 -5.89
C GLY A 222 5.29 25.80 -4.66
N ARG A 223 4.59 25.34 -3.61
CA ARG A 223 5.17 24.84 -2.35
C ARG A 223 5.52 23.36 -2.46
N LEU A 224 6.44 23.06 -3.38
CA LEU A 224 6.66 21.69 -3.86
C LEU A 224 7.12 20.70 -2.78
N ALA A 225 8.04 21.10 -1.89
CA ALA A 225 8.49 20.22 -0.81
C ALA A 225 7.34 19.79 0.13
N GLU A 226 6.45 20.73 0.46
CA GLU A 226 5.28 20.46 1.30
C GLU A 226 4.23 19.63 0.55
N ALA A 227 4.07 19.88 -0.75
CA ALA A 227 3.19 19.08 -1.59
C ALA A 227 3.66 17.61 -1.66
N MET A 228 4.96 17.37 -1.88
CA MET A 228 5.53 16.03 -1.88
C MET A 228 5.36 15.34 -0.53
N ALA A 229 5.55 16.04 0.59
CA ALA A 229 5.30 15.49 1.92
C ALA A 229 3.83 15.07 2.09
N ALA A 230 2.88 15.90 1.67
CA ALA A 230 1.46 15.56 1.71
C ALA A 230 1.12 14.35 0.81
N PHE A 231 1.68 14.28 -0.41
CA PHE A 231 1.47 13.12 -1.27
C PHE A 231 2.06 11.84 -0.69
N ARG A 232 3.24 11.89 -0.07
CA ARG A 232 3.82 10.71 0.60
C ARG A 232 2.94 10.20 1.74
N HIS A 233 2.32 11.11 2.50
CA HIS A 233 1.34 10.72 3.52
C HIS A 233 0.12 10.03 2.91
N ALA A 234 -0.44 10.57 1.81
CA ALA A 234 -1.55 9.91 1.12
C ALA A 234 -1.13 8.54 0.54
N GLU A 235 0.04 8.46 -0.09
CA GLU A 235 0.57 7.26 -0.72
C GLU A 235 0.75 6.10 0.29
N ALA A 236 1.21 6.40 1.50
CA ALA A 236 1.37 5.44 2.59
C ALA A 236 0.04 4.91 3.15
N LEU A 237 -1.05 5.68 3.03
CA LEU A 237 -2.40 5.27 3.45
C LEU A 237 -3.05 4.35 2.42
N TYR A 238 -2.74 4.52 1.14
CA TYR A 238 -3.31 3.73 0.06
C TYR A 238 -2.60 2.37 -0.09
N ARG A 239 -3.09 1.35 0.62
CA ARG A 239 -2.47 0.00 0.61
C ARG A 239 -3.09 -0.94 -0.41
N GLY A 240 -4.34 -0.71 -0.75
CA GLY A 240 -5.10 -1.47 -1.72
C GLY A 240 -6.34 -0.68 -2.14
N ASP A 241 -7.17 -1.29 -2.98
CA ASP A 241 -8.40 -0.68 -3.43
C ASP A 241 -9.38 -0.51 -2.26
N PHE A 242 -10.31 0.44 -2.38
CA PHE A 242 -11.31 0.66 -1.33
C PHE A 242 -12.16 -0.61 -1.13
N LEU A 243 -12.14 -1.14 0.09
CA LEU A 243 -12.77 -2.39 0.50
C LEU A 243 -12.44 -3.52 -0.50
N GLU A 244 -11.16 -3.85 -0.61
CA GLU A 244 -10.65 -4.78 -1.63
C GLU A 244 -11.23 -6.20 -1.50
N ASP A 245 -11.62 -6.60 -0.28
CA ASP A 245 -12.26 -7.88 -0.01
C ASP A 245 -13.75 -7.92 -0.42
N ASP A 246 -14.38 -6.76 -0.63
CA ASP A 246 -15.82 -6.60 -0.88
C ASP A 246 -16.13 -6.22 -2.34
N LEU A 247 -15.58 -6.97 -3.29
CA LEU A 247 -15.68 -6.66 -4.73
C LEU A 247 -17.13 -6.63 -5.26
N TYR A 248 -18.04 -7.37 -4.63
CA TYR A 248 -19.44 -7.52 -5.05
C TYR A 248 -20.40 -6.50 -4.40
N GLU A 249 -19.89 -5.58 -3.60
CA GLU A 249 -20.70 -4.52 -2.99
C GLU A 249 -20.80 -3.33 -3.97
N ASP A 250 -21.87 -3.31 -4.78
CA ASP A 250 -22.06 -2.31 -5.86
C ASP A 250 -22.00 -0.86 -5.36
N TRP A 251 -22.53 -0.60 -4.15
CA TRP A 251 -22.51 0.73 -3.54
C TRP A 251 -21.09 1.25 -3.26
N ALA A 252 -20.10 0.37 -3.12
CA ALA A 252 -18.71 0.74 -2.89
C ALA A 252 -17.97 1.09 -4.19
N SER A 253 -18.49 0.71 -5.36
CA SER A 253 -17.82 0.83 -6.65
C SER A 253 -17.43 2.28 -6.99
N LEU A 254 -18.33 3.24 -6.78
CA LEU A 254 -18.04 4.66 -7.06
C LEU A 254 -16.91 5.19 -6.16
N THR A 255 -16.94 4.86 -4.87
CA THR A 255 -15.89 5.25 -3.93
C THR A 255 -14.56 4.59 -4.28
N ARG A 256 -14.58 3.32 -4.69
CA ARG A 256 -13.40 2.57 -5.12
C ARG A 256 -12.74 3.17 -6.35
N GLU A 257 -13.52 3.49 -7.39
CA GLU A 257 -13.00 4.13 -8.59
C GLU A 257 -12.46 5.54 -8.31
N HIS A 258 -13.17 6.33 -7.49
CA HIS A 258 -12.67 7.64 -7.07
C HIS A 258 -11.35 7.53 -6.29
N ALA A 259 -11.24 6.55 -5.39
CA ALA A 259 -10.02 6.29 -4.63
C ALA A 259 -8.84 5.95 -5.55
N ARG A 260 -9.07 5.03 -6.49
CA ARG A 260 -8.08 4.58 -7.46
C ARG A 260 -7.63 5.71 -8.37
N ALA A 261 -8.57 6.48 -8.94
CA ALA A 261 -8.25 7.63 -9.80
C ALA A 261 -7.44 8.69 -9.04
N THR A 262 -7.82 8.99 -7.80
CA THR A 262 -7.09 9.94 -6.94
C THR A 262 -5.67 9.43 -6.64
N TYR A 263 -5.51 8.13 -6.36
CA TYR A 263 -4.21 7.52 -6.11
C TYR A 263 -3.31 7.55 -7.35
N LEU A 264 -3.83 7.15 -8.52
CA LEU A 264 -3.05 7.18 -9.76
C LEU A 264 -2.56 8.59 -10.08
N ASN A 265 -3.42 9.60 -9.93
CA ASN A 265 -3.05 11.00 -10.14
C ASN A 265 -1.96 11.48 -9.18
N LEU A 266 -2.09 11.21 -7.87
CA LEU A 266 -1.08 11.66 -6.91
C LEU A 266 0.24 10.90 -7.06
N ALA A 267 0.19 9.59 -7.34
CA ALA A 267 1.37 8.75 -7.50
C ALA A 267 2.15 9.13 -8.76
N ASP A 268 1.45 9.42 -9.87
CA ASP A 268 2.06 9.93 -11.10
C ASP A 268 2.85 11.21 -10.83
N ARG A 269 2.21 12.20 -10.20
CA ARG A 269 2.84 13.49 -9.85
C ARG A 269 4.00 13.32 -8.87
N LEU A 270 3.81 12.53 -7.80
CA LEU A 270 4.87 12.29 -6.82
C LEU A 270 6.08 11.59 -7.45
N SER A 271 5.86 10.62 -8.34
CA SER A 271 6.95 9.90 -9.00
C SER A 271 7.74 10.76 -9.99
N GLU A 272 7.07 11.68 -10.69
CA GLU A 272 7.71 12.66 -11.56
C GLU A 272 8.58 13.61 -10.74
N HIS A 273 8.07 14.12 -9.61
CA HIS A 273 8.87 14.94 -8.71
C HIS A 273 10.07 14.17 -8.13
N CYS A 274 9.87 12.91 -7.71
CA CYS A 274 10.97 12.07 -7.24
C CYS A 274 12.07 11.92 -8.30
N LEU A 275 11.69 11.66 -9.57
CA LEU A 275 12.65 11.57 -10.67
C LEU A 275 13.41 12.89 -10.86
N ARG A 276 12.70 14.03 -10.91
CA ARG A 276 13.31 15.36 -11.09
C ARG A 276 14.28 15.74 -9.98
N TYR A 277 14.00 15.32 -8.74
CA TYR A 277 14.89 15.55 -7.59
C TYR A 277 15.97 14.47 -7.41
N GLY A 278 16.09 13.53 -8.33
CA GLY A 278 17.11 12.47 -8.29
C GLY A 278 16.81 11.35 -7.30
N GLU A 279 15.60 11.28 -6.74
CA GLU A 279 15.13 10.16 -5.93
C GLU A 279 14.71 8.97 -6.83
N ILE A 280 15.67 8.40 -7.55
CA ILE A 280 15.43 7.41 -8.62
C ILE A 280 14.69 6.16 -8.10
N GLU A 281 15.09 5.62 -6.95
CA GLU A 281 14.44 4.42 -6.38
C GLU A 281 12.99 4.67 -5.98
N ALA A 282 12.69 5.86 -5.43
CA ALA A 282 11.31 6.24 -5.10
C ALA A 282 10.47 6.37 -6.38
N ALA A 283 11.01 6.96 -7.44
CA ALA A 283 10.34 7.05 -8.73
C ALA A 283 10.06 5.66 -9.32
N ILE A 284 11.02 4.73 -9.29
CA ILE A 284 10.83 3.35 -9.74
C ILE A 284 9.71 2.66 -8.97
N SER A 285 9.75 2.70 -7.64
CA SER A 285 8.75 2.07 -6.77
C SER A 285 7.35 2.61 -7.05
N LEU A 286 7.20 3.93 -7.14
CA LEU A 286 5.91 4.56 -7.44
C LEU A 286 5.41 4.22 -8.85
N SER A 287 6.29 4.25 -9.87
CA SER A 287 5.92 3.85 -11.23
C SER A 287 5.47 2.39 -11.31
N GLN A 288 6.12 1.48 -10.58
CA GLN A 288 5.69 0.08 -10.50
C GLN A 288 4.34 -0.06 -9.80
N ARG A 289 4.09 0.69 -8.72
CA ARG A 289 2.78 0.71 -8.03
C ARG A 289 1.66 1.28 -8.90
N ILE A 290 1.97 2.23 -9.78
CA ILE A 290 1.04 2.72 -10.82
C ILE A 290 0.75 1.61 -11.81
N LEU A 291 1.76 0.98 -12.40
CA LEU A 291 1.58 -0.08 -13.42
C LEU A 291 0.88 -1.33 -12.90
N ALA A 292 1.01 -1.61 -11.59
CA ALA A 292 0.28 -2.69 -10.95
C ALA A 292 -1.24 -2.44 -10.89
N ARG A 293 -1.68 -1.18 -11.02
CA ARG A 293 -3.09 -0.76 -11.02
C ARG A 293 -3.56 -0.31 -12.40
N ASP A 294 -2.71 0.30 -13.19
CA ASP A 294 -2.98 0.72 -14.55
C ASP A 294 -1.78 0.35 -15.40
N ASN A 295 -1.81 -0.87 -15.96
CA ASN A 295 -0.75 -1.40 -16.79
C ASN A 295 -0.60 -0.64 -18.12
N CYS A 296 -1.60 0.14 -18.52
CA CYS A 296 -1.61 0.96 -19.72
C CYS A 296 -1.07 2.38 -19.47
N HIS A 297 -0.64 2.70 -18.24
CA HIS A 297 -0.15 4.03 -17.88
C HIS A 297 1.21 4.33 -18.53
N GLU A 298 1.19 4.79 -19.77
CA GLU A 298 2.38 4.96 -20.63
C GLU A 298 3.46 5.85 -19.98
N GLN A 299 3.08 6.92 -19.28
CA GLN A 299 4.03 7.80 -18.59
C GLN A 299 4.79 7.08 -17.47
N ALA A 300 4.20 6.06 -16.85
CA ALA A 300 4.87 5.26 -15.82
C ALA A 300 5.91 4.31 -16.45
N HIS A 301 5.62 3.76 -17.65
CA HIS A 301 6.62 3.06 -18.44
C HIS A 301 7.79 3.99 -18.81
N CYS A 302 7.50 5.20 -19.29
CA CYS A 302 8.52 6.19 -19.63
C CYS A 302 9.39 6.58 -18.44
N ARG A 303 8.79 6.82 -17.27
CA ARG A 303 9.53 7.11 -16.02
C ARG A 303 10.47 5.95 -15.66
N LEU A 304 10.00 4.69 -15.71
CA LEU A 304 10.86 3.53 -15.48
C LEU A 304 12.01 3.43 -16.49
N MET A 305 11.74 3.67 -17.78
CA MET A 305 12.78 3.70 -18.81
C MET A 305 13.85 4.76 -18.53
N ARG A 306 13.44 5.97 -18.12
CA ARG A 306 14.34 7.06 -17.70
C ARG A 306 15.17 6.65 -16.48
N CYS A 307 14.53 6.15 -15.43
CA CYS A 307 15.19 5.68 -14.21
C CYS A 307 16.26 4.61 -14.49
N TYR A 308 15.90 3.55 -15.24
CA TYR A 308 16.84 2.49 -15.58
C TYR A 308 17.99 2.99 -16.45
N SER A 309 17.72 3.90 -17.38
CA SER A 309 18.78 4.50 -18.20
C SER A 309 19.75 5.34 -17.37
N LEU A 310 19.25 6.12 -16.40
CA LEU A 310 20.07 6.92 -15.48
C LEU A 310 20.97 6.06 -14.58
N GLN A 311 20.53 4.85 -14.26
CA GLN A 311 21.32 3.86 -13.51
C GLN A 311 22.28 3.04 -14.39
N GLY A 312 22.33 3.29 -15.71
CA GLY A 312 23.12 2.49 -16.65
C GLY A 312 22.53 1.12 -16.95
N LEU A 313 21.32 0.81 -16.47
CA LEU A 313 20.61 -0.46 -16.64
C LEU A 313 19.83 -0.48 -17.96
N ARG A 314 20.52 -0.27 -19.08
CA ARG A 314 19.93 -0.14 -20.42
C ARG A 314 19.06 -1.33 -20.83
N SER A 315 19.47 -2.55 -20.49
CA SER A 315 18.70 -3.77 -20.82
C SER A 315 17.31 -3.75 -20.18
N LEU A 316 17.19 -3.22 -18.96
CA LEU A 316 15.90 -3.05 -18.27
C LEU A 316 15.06 -1.96 -18.93
N ALA A 317 15.65 -0.84 -19.34
CA ALA A 317 14.94 0.22 -20.07
C ALA A 317 14.36 -0.30 -21.40
N VAL A 318 15.13 -1.07 -22.16
CA VAL A 318 14.67 -1.69 -23.42
C VAL A 318 13.53 -2.68 -23.15
N ARG A 319 13.67 -3.53 -22.13
CA ARG A 319 12.62 -4.48 -21.74
C ARG A 319 11.34 -3.77 -21.32
N GLN A 320 11.45 -2.66 -20.59
CA GLN A 320 10.30 -1.87 -20.15
C GLN A 320 9.53 -1.25 -21.32
N TYR A 321 10.23 -0.80 -22.36
CA TYR A 321 9.59 -0.32 -23.59
C TYR A 321 8.85 -1.45 -24.32
N GLN A 322 9.47 -2.63 -24.43
CA GLN A 322 8.83 -3.79 -25.05
C GLN A 322 7.56 -4.20 -24.29
N LEU A 323 7.60 -4.18 -22.97
CA LEU A 323 6.42 -4.41 -22.14
C LEU A 323 5.34 -3.35 -22.41
N CYS A 324 5.70 -2.06 -22.48
CA CYS A 324 4.76 -0.99 -22.83
C CYS A 324 4.05 -1.24 -24.16
N VAL A 325 4.83 -1.58 -25.21
CA VAL A 325 4.29 -1.91 -26.55
C VAL A 325 3.33 -3.09 -26.48
N GLN A 326 3.71 -4.16 -25.79
CA GLN A 326 2.91 -5.37 -25.67
C GLN A 326 1.59 -5.09 -24.94
N THR A 327 1.64 -4.39 -23.80
CA THR A 327 0.45 -4.08 -23.00
C THR A 327 -0.51 -3.15 -23.73
N LEU A 328 -0.03 -2.04 -24.30
CA LEU A 328 -0.88 -1.10 -25.04
C LEU A 328 -1.54 -1.75 -26.26
N LYS A 329 -0.82 -2.66 -26.93
CA LYS A 329 -1.37 -3.38 -28.08
C LYS A 329 -2.41 -4.41 -27.64
N ALA A 330 -2.18 -5.12 -26.54
CA ALA A 330 -3.09 -6.17 -26.06
C ALA A 330 -4.40 -5.60 -25.48
N GLU A 331 -4.30 -4.55 -24.67
CA GLU A 331 -5.45 -4.02 -23.91
C GLU A 331 -6.22 -2.93 -24.69
N LEU A 332 -5.52 -2.13 -25.51
CA LEU A 332 -6.10 -0.95 -26.15
C LEU A 332 -5.99 -0.94 -27.68
N ASP A 333 -5.38 -1.96 -28.29
CA ASP A 333 -5.04 -2.04 -29.72
C ASP A 333 -4.19 -0.85 -30.23
N MET A 334 -3.47 -0.19 -29.33
CA MET A 334 -2.69 1.02 -29.62
C MET A 334 -1.17 0.75 -29.64
N LEU A 335 -0.44 1.66 -30.30
CA LEU A 335 1.03 1.72 -30.23
C LEU A 335 1.45 2.82 -29.24
N PRO A 336 2.66 2.76 -28.66
CA PRO A 336 3.17 3.86 -27.83
C PRO A 336 3.20 5.17 -28.61
N SER A 337 2.99 6.27 -27.88
CA SER A 337 3.07 7.62 -28.40
C SER A 337 4.42 7.94 -29.06
N PRO A 338 4.47 8.92 -29.98
CA PRO A 338 5.72 9.35 -30.59
C PRO A 338 6.79 9.78 -29.58
N ALA A 339 6.39 10.38 -28.45
CA ALA A 339 7.29 10.78 -27.37
C ALA A 339 7.98 9.57 -26.72
N THR A 340 7.23 8.50 -26.43
CA THR A 340 7.76 7.25 -25.87
C THR A 340 8.69 6.54 -26.84
N GLN A 341 8.35 6.53 -28.13
CA GLN A 341 9.22 5.99 -29.16
C GLN A 341 10.53 6.80 -29.26
N ALA A 342 10.45 8.13 -29.21
CA ALA A 342 11.64 8.99 -29.22
C ALA A 342 12.52 8.76 -27.99
N LEU A 343 11.94 8.59 -26.80
CA LEU A 343 12.68 8.24 -25.58
C LEU A 343 13.43 6.92 -25.76
N TYR A 344 12.77 5.89 -26.29
CA TYR A 344 13.40 4.62 -26.59
C TYR A 344 14.59 4.78 -27.56
N GLN A 345 14.41 5.56 -28.63
CA GLN A 345 15.48 5.83 -29.60
C GLN A 345 16.69 6.51 -28.96
N LYS A 346 16.48 7.49 -28.05
CA LYS A 346 17.58 8.13 -27.30
C LYS A 346 18.35 7.14 -26.42
N ILE A 347 17.63 6.27 -25.70
CA ILE A 347 18.22 5.25 -24.83
C ILE A 347 19.07 4.27 -25.65
N ILE A 348 18.61 3.85 -26.82
CA ILE A 348 19.41 2.95 -27.67
C ILE A 348 20.57 3.67 -28.38
N GLY A 349 20.40 4.95 -28.71
CA GLY A 349 21.40 5.81 -29.34
C GLY A 349 22.52 6.29 -28.41
N GLN A 350 22.43 6.03 -27.10
CA GLN A 350 23.38 6.50 -26.07
C GLN A 350 23.43 8.03 -25.91
N GLU A 351 22.34 8.73 -26.21
CA GLU A 351 22.25 10.16 -25.89
C GLU A 351 22.08 10.35 -24.38
N VAL A 352 22.83 11.29 -23.79
CA VAL A 352 22.74 11.61 -22.36
C VAL A 352 21.34 12.14 -22.05
N LEU A 353 20.61 11.43 -21.20
CA LEU A 353 19.32 11.90 -20.69
C LEU A 353 19.55 12.93 -19.59
N ASN A 354 19.13 14.17 -19.82
CA ASN A 354 19.10 15.19 -18.78
C ASN A 354 17.78 15.08 -17.99
N LEU A 355 17.86 15.24 -16.67
CA LEU A 355 16.70 15.22 -15.76
C LEU A 355 15.66 16.30 -16.07
N ASP A 356 16.02 17.31 -16.87
CA ASP A 356 15.18 18.45 -17.25
C ASP A 356 14.44 18.28 -18.59
N THR A 357 14.68 17.18 -19.33
CA THR A 357 13.99 16.97 -20.62
C THR A 357 12.60 16.36 -20.43
N ASN A 358 11.61 17.25 -20.24
CA ASN A 358 10.18 16.98 -20.35
C ASN A 358 9.83 16.39 -21.73
#